data_AF-A0A496P5D2-F1
#
_entry.id   AF-A0A496P5D2-F1
#
_cell.length_a   1.000
_cell.length_b   1.000
_cell.length_c   1.000
_cell.angle_alpha   90.00
_cell.angle_beta   90.00
_cell.angle_gamma   90.00
#
_symmetry.space_group_name_H-M   'P 1'
#
loop_
_entity.id
_entity.type
_entity.pdbx_description
1 polymer ?
#
loop_
_entity_poly.entity_id
_entity_poly.type
_entity_poly.pdbx_seq_one_letter_code
_entity_poly.pdbx_strand_id
1 'polypeptide(L)' 'FKVKEISAKEIKKGDVFNIISKNHPLSPEQIKTKYKLKNGGEHYLIFTQSKKGMVILQTL' A
#
# COMPACT_ATOMS: atom_id res chain seq x y z
N PHE A 1 -6.83 -15.81 -3.85
CA PHE A 1 -6.33 -14.46 -3.50
C PHE A 1 -5.48 -14.59 -2.24
N LYS A 2 -4.16 -14.35 -2.33
CA LYS A 2 -3.27 -14.37 -1.17
C LYS A 2 -2.66 -12.98 -0.99
N VAL A 3 -2.64 -12.52 0.25
CA VAL A 3 -2.02 -11.24 0.63
C VAL A 3 -1.12 -11.48 1.81
N LYS A 4 -0.06 -10.68 1.95
CA LYS A 4 0.82 -10.65 3.11
C LYS A 4 0.79 -9.26 3.74
N GLU A 5 0.86 -9.19 5.06
CA GLU A 5 1.10 -7.92 5.74
C GLU A 5 2.57 -7.54 5.59
N ILE A 6 2.83 -6.28 5.29
CA ILE A 6 4.19 -5.73 5.18
C ILE A 6 4.31 -4.48 6.04
N SER A 7 5.54 -4.16 6.43
CA SER A 7 5.87 -2.91 7.09
C SER A 7 6.13 -1.80 6.08
N ALA A 8 5.90 -0.54 6.49
CA ALA A 8 6.20 0.63 5.67
C ALA A 8 7.69 0.74 5.28
N LYS A 9 8.59 0.08 6.03
CA LYS A 9 10.05 0.06 5.76
C LYS A 9 10.41 -0.82 4.57
N GLU A 10 9.56 -1.77 4.21
CA GLU A 10 9.78 -2.67 3.07
C GLU A 10 9.43 -2.00 1.73
N ILE A 11 8.68 -0.90 1.76
CA ILE A 11 8.30 -0.15 0.57
C ILE A 11 9.51 0.66 0.08
N LYS A 12 9.99 0.36 -1.13
CA LYS A 12 11.14 1.06 -1.72
C LYS A 12 10.67 2.16 -2.67
N LYS A 13 11.44 3.25 -2.67
CA LYS A 13 11.24 4.34 -3.63
C LYS A 13 11.33 3.80 -5.05
N GLY A 14 10.33 4.13 -5.87
CA GLY A 14 10.28 3.72 -7.27
C GLY A 14 9.66 2.35 -7.51
N ASP A 15 9.26 1.62 -6.46
CA ASP A 15 8.47 0.40 -6.62
C ASP A 15 7.17 0.69 -7.37
N VAL A 16 6.73 -0.32 -8.12
CA VAL A 16 5.57 -0.23 -9.01
C VAL A 16 4.44 -1.04 -8.40
N PHE A 17 3.40 -0.35 -7.93
CA PHE A 17 2.23 -0.98 -7.32
C PHE A 17 0.94 -0.23 -7.69
N ASN A 18 -0.14 -0.99 -7.79
CA ASN A 18 -1.49 -0.43 -7.78
C ASN A 18 -1.89 -0.15 -6.32
N ILE A 19 -2.34 1.07 -6.01
CA ILE A 19 -2.61 1.47 -4.63
C ILE A 19 -4.11 1.48 -4.36
N ILE A 20 -4.51 0.80 -3.30
CA ILE A 20 -5.87 0.85 -2.75
C ILE A 20 -5.78 1.47 -1.36
N SER A 21 -6.58 2.49 -1.11
CA SER A 21 -6.76 3.06 0.22
C SER A 21 -8.20 2.83 0.66
N LYS A 22 -8.40 2.10 1.75
CA LYS A 22 -9.73 1.79 2.28
C LYS A 22 -9.74 1.96 3.79
N ASN A 23 -10.62 2.82 4.31
CA ASN A 23 -10.65 3.16 5.73
C ASN A 23 -9.27 3.60 6.25
N HIS A 24 -8.63 4.51 5.51
CA HIS A 24 -7.29 5.03 5.81
C HIS A 24 -7.30 6.55 5.51
N PRO A 25 -6.61 7.40 6.30
CA PRO A 25 -6.72 8.86 6.20
C PRO A 25 -6.13 9.46 4.92
N LEU A 26 -5.22 8.73 4.24
CA LEU A 26 -4.60 9.20 3.00
C LEU A 26 -5.27 8.59 1.78
N SER A 27 -5.48 9.38 0.73
CA SER A 27 -5.91 8.89 -0.58
C SER A 27 -4.82 8.05 -1.26
N PRO A 28 -5.15 7.22 -2.28
CA PRO A 28 -4.15 6.50 -3.06
C PRO A 28 -3.05 7.40 -3.63
N GLU A 29 -3.38 8.62 -4.09
CA GLU A 29 -2.45 9.60 -4.66
C GLU A 29 -1.50 10.16 -3.60
N GLN A 30 -2.01 10.46 -2.41
CA GLN A 30 -1.20 10.92 -1.27
C GLN A 30 -0.24 9.82 -0.81
N ILE A 31 -0.68 8.56 -0.80
CA ILE A 31 0.17 7.40 -0.49
C ILE A 31 1.26 7.24 -1.54
N LYS A 32 0.92 7.28 -2.84
CA LYS A 32 1.90 7.21 -3.94
C LYS A 32 2.98 8.29 -3.78
N THR A 33 2.57 9.50 -3.46
CA THR A 33 3.48 10.64 -3.25
C THR A 33 4.37 10.42 -2.02
N LYS A 34 3.78 10.02 -0.89
CA LYS A 34 4.49 9.78 0.38
C LYS A 34 5.59 8.74 0.24
N TYR A 35 5.29 7.61 -0.42
CA TYR A 35 6.23 6.50 -0.61
C TYR A 35 7.02 6.58 -1.93
N LYS A 36 6.79 7.62 -2.73
CA LYS A 36 7.45 7.83 -4.04
C LYS A 36 7.30 6.60 -4.95
N LEU A 37 6.08 6.06 -5.00
CA LEU A 37 5.72 4.88 -5.79
C LEU A 37 5.36 5.26 -7.22
N LYS A 38 5.65 4.34 -8.14
CA LYS A 38 5.19 4.40 -9.52
C LYS A 38 3.85 3.68 -9.66
N ASN A 39 3.02 4.14 -10.59
CA ASN A 39 1.72 3.54 -10.85
C ASN A 39 1.84 2.35 -11.81
N GLY A 40 1.00 1.32 -11.62
CA GLY A 40 0.92 0.15 -12.49
C GLY A 40 1.43 -1.14 -11.84
N GLY A 41 1.76 -2.13 -12.67
CA GLY A 41 2.21 -3.46 -12.24
C GLY A 41 1.06 -4.42 -11.96
N GLU A 42 1.41 -5.64 -11.55
CA GLU A 42 0.44 -6.71 -11.26
C GLU A 42 0.03 -6.77 -9.79
N HIS A 43 0.88 -6.25 -8.91
CA HIS A 43 0.67 -6.30 -7.47
C HIS A 43 -0.02 -5.04 -6.94
N TYR A 44 -0.78 -5.21 -5.86
CA TYR A 44 -1.44 -4.15 -5.13
C TYR A 44 -0.81 -3.94 -3.76
N LEU A 45 -0.76 -2.68 -3.33
CA LEU A 45 -0.60 -2.30 -1.93
C LEU A 45 -1.93 -1.73 -1.42
N ILE A 46 -2.44 -2.35 -0.36
CA ILE A 46 -3.71 -2.00 0.27
C ILE A 46 -3.39 -1.38 1.63
N PHE A 47 -3.66 -0.09 1.76
CA PHE A 47 -3.55 0.65 3.00
C PHE A 47 -4.92 0.68 3.68
N THR A 48 -4.99 0.16 4.90
CA THR A 48 -6.26 0.09 5.64
C THR A 48 -6.06 0.16 7.14
N GLN A 49 -7.13 0.49 7.88
CA GLN A 49 -7.16 0.41 9.33
C GLN A 49 -7.92 -0.84 9.78
N SER A 50 -7.22 -1.69 10.54
CA SER A 50 -7.80 -2.81 11.28
C SER A 50 -8.19 -2.40 12.69
N LYS A 51 -8.85 -3.30 13.43
CA LYS A 51 -9.12 -3.12 14.87
C LYS A 51 -7.85 -2.91 15.70
N LYS A 52 -6.68 -3.37 15.22
CA LYS A 52 -5.39 -3.23 15.92
C LYS A 52 -4.60 -1.99 15.51
N GLY A 53 -5.07 -1.24 14.51
CA GLY A 53 -4.37 -0.08 13.96
C GLY A 53 -4.18 -0.16 12.44
N MET A 54 -3.35 0.74 11.91
CA MET A 54 -3.07 0.81 10.48
C MET A 54 -2.19 -0.36 10.03
N VAL A 55 -2.57 -0.99 8.92
CA VAL A 55 -1.88 -2.12 8.32
C VAL A 55 -1.70 -1.90 6.81
N ILE A 56 -0.66 -2.51 6.25
CA ILE A 56 -0.36 -2.47 4.82
C ILE A 56 -0.33 -3.90 4.33
N LEU A 57 -1.17 -4.22 3.35
CA LEU A 57 -1.23 -5.55 2.75
C LEU A 57 -0.69 -5.49 1.33
N GLN A 58 0.16 -6.44 0.96
CA GLN A 58 0.66 -6.64 -0.40
C GLN A 58 0.06 -7.92 -0.97
N THR A 59 -0.44 -7.86 -2.21
CA THR A 59 -0.85 -9.08 -2.94
C THR A 59 0.39 -9.87 -3.38
N LEU A 60 0.32 -11.20 -3.24
CA LEU A 60 1.35 -12.10 -3.79
C LEU A 60 1.20 -12.25 -5.30
#